data_AF-A0A7C3CML1-F1
#
_entry.id   AF-A0A7C3CML1-F1
#
_cell.length_a   1.000
_cell.length_b   1.000
_cell.length_c   1.000
_cell.angle_alpha   90.00
_cell.angle_beta   90.00
_cell.angle_gamma   90.00
#
_symmetry.space_group_name_H-M   'P 1'
#
loop_
_entity.id
_entity.type
_entity.pdbx_description
1 polymer ?
#
loop_
_entity_poly.entity_id
_entity_poly.type
_entity_poly.pdbx_seq_one_letter_code
_entity_poly.pdbx_strand_id
1 'polypeptide(L)'
;MDWLNAVAAFLPPPLPWVAASLLIYVLTAQLVWLSRTWRGWDSLYGRAARQVGRFAFYVGIPYLALGGWPRPPYRGDLAPADLGLVGLNADWPPSRWLGAVGLGVSLGLAAGAVLALAWRSARRAPGGAALSFAPRPWWEVGVGVLYAQVHWAFYRGALALAWGNPYAGVFGGLVPVLVEWALDPRWRWGWRQAGIAAEQWLRAALLLVTALLFLLTRNGWVCLAVHLLIESAFRLVSDSHSR
;
A
#
# COMPACT_ATOMS: atom_id res chain seq x y z
N MET A 1 -29.79 -19.68 3.91
CA MET A 1 -28.75 -18.91 3.16
C MET A 1 -29.24 -17.52 2.76
N ASP A 2 -30.52 -17.19 2.97
CA ASP A 2 -31.14 -15.95 2.47
C ASP A 2 -30.73 -14.67 3.21
N TRP A 3 -30.33 -14.77 4.47
CA TRP A 3 -29.92 -13.60 5.26
C TRP A 3 -28.61 -12.99 4.76
N LEU A 4 -27.68 -13.78 4.19
CA LEU A 4 -26.45 -13.26 3.60
C LEU A 4 -26.72 -12.42 2.35
N ASN A 5 -27.69 -12.85 1.53
CA ASN A 5 -28.13 -12.09 0.37
C ASN A 5 -28.85 -10.79 0.78
N ALA A 6 -29.64 -10.84 1.85
CA ALA A 6 -30.30 -9.66 2.39
C ALA A 6 -29.32 -8.62 2.95
N VAL A 7 -28.26 -9.06 3.64
CA VAL A 7 -27.20 -8.15 4.13
C VAL A 7 -26.37 -7.59 2.96
N ALA A 8 -26.03 -8.42 1.98
CA ALA A 8 -25.31 -7.98 0.78
C ALA A 8 -26.11 -6.97 -0.06
N ALA A 9 -27.44 -7.08 -0.08
CA ALA A 9 -28.31 -6.12 -0.76
C ALA A 9 -28.35 -4.73 -0.08
N PHE A 10 -28.00 -4.64 1.20
CA PHE A 10 -28.03 -3.38 1.96
C PHE A 10 -26.69 -2.63 1.95
N LEU A 11 -25.59 -3.34 1.65
CA LEU A 11 -24.26 -2.76 1.57
C LEU A 11 -23.97 -2.30 0.14
N PRO A 12 -23.32 -1.12 -0.06
CA PRO A 12 -22.76 -0.76 -1.33
C PRO A 12 -21.88 -1.92 -1.89
N PRO A 13 -22.02 -2.28 -3.18
CA PRO A 13 -21.31 -3.39 -3.82
C PRO A 13 -19.80 -3.50 -3.53
N PRO A 14 -19.02 -2.40 -3.41
CA PRO A 14 -17.59 -2.51 -3.13
C PRO A 14 -17.25 -2.88 -1.67
N LEU A 15 -18.15 -2.70 -0.69
CA LEU A 15 -17.82 -2.95 0.72
C LEU A 15 -17.57 -4.43 1.07
N PRO A 16 -18.35 -5.40 0.56
CA PRO A 16 -18.03 -6.83 0.72
C PRO A 16 -16.62 -7.19 0.24
N TRP A 17 -16.14 -6.58 -0.86
CA TRP A 17 -14.78 -6.80 -1.35
C TRP A 17 -13.72 -6.28 -0.40
N VAL A 18 -13.94 -5.09 0.19
CA VAL A 18 -13.05 -4.53 1.21
C VAL A 18 -12.99 -5.44 2.43
N ALA A 19 -14.14 -5.87 2.94
CA ALA A 19 -14.23 -6.75 4.10
C ALA A 19 -13.59 -8.12 3.85
N ALA A 20 -13.85 -8.73 2.69
CA ALA A 20 -13.24 -10.00 2.31
C ALA A 20 -11.71 -9.89 2.17
N SER A 21 -11.22 -8.82 1.53
CA SER A 21 -9.78 -8.58 1.39
C SER A 21 -9.09 -8.44 2.76
N LEU A 22 -9.68 -7.66 3.66
CA LEU A 22 -9.17 -7.46 5.02
C LEU A 22 -9.19 -8.76 5.83
N LEU A 23 -10.27 -9.54 5.74
CA LEU A 23 -10.37 -10.84 6.41
C LEU A 23 -9.29 -11.81 5.90
N ILE A 24 -9.15 -11.94 4.58
CA ILE A 24 -8.14 -12.81 3.95
C ILE A 24 -6.74 -12.36 4.38
N TYR A 25 -6.46 -11.05 4.38
CA TYR A 25 -5.18 -10.51 4.83
C TYR A 25 -4.88 -10.95 6.26
N VAL A 26 -5.80 -10.67 7.19
CA VAL A 26 -5.62 -10.94 8.62
C VAL A 26 -5.43 -12.43 8.86
N LEU A 27 -6.29 -13.27 8.29
CA LEU A 27 -6.16 -14.73 8.43
C LEU A 27 -4.81 -15.22 7.89
N THR A 28 -4.40 -14.74 6.72
CA THR A 28 -3.13 -15.14 6.10
C THR A 28 -1.94 -14.66 6.92
N ALA A 29 -1.94 -13.42 7.42
CA ALA A 29 -0.89 -12.87 8.26
C ALA A 29 -0.75 -13.68 9.57
N GLN A 30 -1.88 -14.03 10.19
CA GLN A 30 -1.92 -14.86 11.40
C GLN A 30 -1.38 -16.27 11.15
N LEU A 31 -1.85 -16.93 10.09
CA LEU A 31 -1.40 -18.28 9.71
C LEU A 31 0.10 -18.31 9.42
N VAL A 32 0.58 -17.33 8.64
CA VAL A 32 1.99 -17.17 8.27
C VAL A 32 2.86 -16.85 9.50
N TRP A 33 2.32 -16.13 10.49
CA TRP A 33 3.02 -15.88 11.75
C TRP A 33 3.09 -17.13 12.62
N LEU A 34 2.01 -17.89 12.74
CA LEU A 34 1.97 -19.15 13.48
C LEU A 34 2.91 -20.19 12.87
N SER A 35 2.99 -20.24 11.54
CA SER A 35 3.87 -21.17 10.81
C SER A 35 5.33 -20.75 10.79
N ARG A 36 5.72 -19.60 11.38
CA ARG A 36 7.11 -19.13 11.38
C ARG A 36 8.10 -20.06 12.08
N THR A 37 7.62 -20.96 12.94
CA THR A 37 8.43 -21.97 13.63
C THR A 37 8.63 -23.24 12.81
N TRP A 38 7.95 -23.37 11.66
CA TRP A 38 8.03 -24.56 10.80
C TRP A 38 9.20 -24.45 9.82
N ARG A 39 10.21 -25.32 9.97
CA ARG A 39 11.45 -25.35 9.15
C ARG A 39 11.21 -25.50 7.63
N GLY A 40 10.05 -25.96 7.18
CA GLY A 40 9.74 -26.15 5.76
C GLY A 40 9.60 -24.86 4.95
N TRP A 41 9.41 -23.71 5.60
CA TRP A 41 9.16 -22.41 4.94
C TRP A 41 10.42 -21.78 4.33
N ASP A 42 11.60 -22.26 4.70
CA ASP A 42 12.88 -21.76 4.17
C ASP A 42 13.29 -22.42 2.85
N SER A 43 12.53 -23.41 2.40
CA SER A 43 12.72 -24.05 1.09
C SER A 43 12.48 -23.06 -0.07
N LEU A 44 13.07 -23.35 -1.23
CA LEU A 44 12.81 -22.61 -2.48
C LEU A 44 11.31 -22.58 -2.82
N TYR A 45 10.63 -23.72 -2.65
CA TYR A 45 9.19 -23.84 -2.84
C TYR A 45 8.39 -22.96 -1.87
N GLY A 46 8.79 -22.88 -0.59
CA GLY A 46 8.17 -22.00 0.39
C GLY A 46 8.35 -20.51 0.06
N ARG A 47 9.49 -20.11 -0.51
CA ARG A 47 9.69 -18.74 -1.04
C ARG A 47 8.83 -18.45 -2.25
N ALA A 48 8.79 -19.36 -3.23
CA ALA A 48 7.97 -19.22 -4.43
C ALA A 48 6.47 -19.14 -4.10
N ALA A 49 5.97 -20.07 -3.27
CA ALA A 49 4.59 -20.09 -2.82
C ALA A 49 4.19 -18.79 -2.11
N ARG A 50 5.08 -18.20 -1.29
CA ARG A 50 4.85 -16.89 -0.66
C ARG A 50 4.73 -15.77 -1.68
N GLN A 51 5.56 -15.74 -2.71
CA GLN A 51 5.49 -14.68 -3.73
C GLN A 51 4.26 -14.83 -4.62
N VAL A 52 3.91 -16.06 -5.02
CA VAL A 52 2.68 -16.36 -5.76
C VAL A 52 1.45 -15.97 -4.95
N GLY A 53 1.41 -16.35 -3.66
CA GLY A 53 0.32 -15.99 -2.76
C GLY A 53 0.19 -14.47 -2.58
N ARG A 54 1.32 -13.75 -2.41
CA ARG A 54 1.31 -12.28 -2.36
C ARG A 54 0.81 -11.67 -3.65
N PHE A 55 1.29 -12.14 -4.80
CA PHE A 55 0.85 -11.64 -6.10
C PHE A 55 -0.65 -11.87 -6.29
N ALA A 56 -1.14 -13.08 -6.02
CA ALA A 56 -2.55 -13.43 -6.11
C ALA A 56 -3.41 -12.57 -5.16
N PHE A 57 -2.93 -12.27 -3.96
CA PHE A 57 -3.64 -11.42 -3.01
C PHE A 57 -3.66 -9.95 -3.47
N TYR A 58 -2.49 -9.36 -3.69
CA TYR A 58 -2.35 -7.93 -3.96
C TYR A 58 -2.82 -7.52 -5.36
N VAL A 59 -2.73 -8.40 -6.35
CA VAL A 59 -3.14 -8.10 -7.73
C VAL A 59 -4.45 -8.79 -8.07
N GLY A 60 -4.64 -10.03 -7.63
CA GLY A 60 -5.82 -10.82 -7.95
C GLY A 60 -7.10 -10.23 -7.35
N ILE A 61 -7.13 -9.83 -6.07
CA ILE A 61 -8.34 -9.26 -5.47
C ILE A 61 -8.77 -7.96 -6.17
N PRO A 62 -7.89 -6.96 -6.37
CA PRO A 62 -8.25 -5.77 -7.15
C PRO A 62 -8.66 -6.08 -8.59
N TYR A 63 -8.01 -7.04 -9.26
CA TYR A 63 -8.38 -7.48 -10.60
C TYR A 63 -9.80 -8.06 -10.65
N LEU A 64 -10.17 -8.89 -9.66
CA LEU A 64 -11.53 -9.43 -9.58
C LEU A 64 -12.56 -8.33 -9.35
N ALA A 65 -12.25 -7.33 -8.50
CA ALA A 65 -13.13 -6.19 -8.23
C ALA A 65 -13.29 -5.23 -9.44
N LEU A 66 -12.27 -5.11 -10.30
CA LEU A 66 -12.33 -4.37 -11.57
C LEU A 66 -13.17 -5.05 -12.65
N GLY A 67 -13.81 -6.19 -12.36
CA GLY A 67 -14.65 -6.92 -13.34
C GLY A 67 -13.99 -8.13 -13.98
N GLY A 68 -12.87 -8.60 -13.42
CA GLY A 68 -12.35 -9.94 -13.74
C GLY A 68 -13.29 -11.07 -13.33
N TRP A 69 -14.33 -10.79 -12.52
CA TRP A 69 -15.31 -11.80 -12.11
C TRP A 69 -16.41 -11.99 -13.17
N PRO A 70 -16.64 -13.22 -13.68
CA PRO A 70 -17.52 -13.45 -14.81
C PRO A 70 -19.03 -13.32 -14.49
N ARG A 71 -19.42 -13.36 -13.20
CA ARG A 71 -20.83 -13.41 -12.77
C ARG A 71 -21.31 -12.06 -12.18
N PRO A 72 -22.51 -11.58 -12.55
CA PRO A 72 -23.19 -10.49 -11.84
C PRO A 72 -23.38 -10.83 -10.35
N PRO A 73 -23.41 -9.84 -9.44
CA PRO A 73 -23.37 -8.40 -9.68
C PRO A 73 -21.96 -7.79 -9.82
N TYR A 74 -20.89 -8.55 -9.54
CA TYR A 74 -19.53 -8.02 -9.36
C TYR A 74 -18.74 -7.77 -10.66
N ARG A 75 -19.42 -7.39 -11.75
CA ARG A 75 -18.78 -7.04 -13.02
C ARG A 75 -18.42 -5.57 -13.02
N GLY A 76 -17.15 -5.26 -12.74
CA GLY A 76 -16.57 -3.97 -13.09
C GLY A 76 -17.05 -2.82 -12.23
N ASP A 77 -17.18 -3.07 -10.91
CA ASP A 77 -17.63 -2.03 -9.97
C ASP A 77 -16.61 -0.88 -9.88
N LEU A 78 -15.34 -1.15 -10.19
CA LEU A 78 -14.28 -0.14 -10.21
C LEU A 78 -13.75 0.07 -11.63
N ALA A 79 -13.58 1.32 -12.04
CA ALA A 79 -12.88 1.68 -13.26
C ALA A 79 -11.37 1.84 -12.97
N PRO A 80 -10.48 1.68 -13.98
CA PRO A 80 -9.05 1.97 -13.82
C PRO A 80 -8.77 3.39 -13.32
N ALA A 81 -9.62 4.36 -13.70
CA ALA A 81 -9.53 5.74 -13.23
C ALA A 81 -9.76 5.87 -11.71
N ASP A 82 -10.63 5.05 -11.10
CA ASP A 82 -10.87 5.06 -9.65
C ASP A 82 -9.62 4.58 -8.87
N LEU A 83 -8.86 3.67 -9.49
CA LEU A 83 -7.56 3.23 -9.00
C LEU A 83 -6.44 4.24 -9.32
N GLY A 84 -6.72 5.32 -10.04
CA GLY A 84 -5.73 6.32 -10.42
C GLY A 84 -4.82 5.86 -11.55
N LEU A 85 -5.19 4.78 -12.25
CA LEU A 85 -4.51 4.27 -13.43
C LEU A 85 -4.95 5.08 -14.64
N VAL A 86 -4.44 6.32 -14.70
CA VAL A 86 -4.77 7.28 -15.75
C VAL A 86 -3.74 7.18 -16.89
N GLY A 87 -4.24 7.11 -18.12
CA GLY A 87 -3.44 7.13 -19.35
C GLY A 87 -3.65 8.43 -20.12
N LEU A 88 -2.86 8.63 -21.19
CA LEU A 88 -3.06 9.78 -22.08
C LEU A 88 -4.35 9.61 -22.88
N ASN A 89 -5.34 10.47 -22.63
CA ASN A 89 -6.64 10.46 -23.29
C ASN A 89 -7.28 11.86 -23.24
N ALA A 90 -8.54 11.98 -23.67
CA ALA A 90 -9.25 13.27 -23.68
C ALA A 90 -9.38 13.91 -22.28
N ASP A 91 -9.60 13.10 -21.24
CA ASP A 91 -9.70 13.57 -19.85
C ASP A 91 -8.33 13.86 -19.23
N TRP A 92 -7.27 13.23 -19.76
CA TRP A 92 -5.88 13.33 -19.33
C TRP A 92 -4.97 13.71 -20.50
N PRO A 93 -5.08 14.96 -21.01
CA PRO A 93 -4.17 15.45 -22.04
C PRO A 93 -2.73 15.54 -21.50
N PRO A 94 -1.71 15.59 -22.38
CA PRO A 94 -0.31 15.66 -21.96
C PRO A 94 0.00 16.80 -20.99
N SER A 95 -0.65 17.97 -21.14
CA SER A 95 -0.48 19.12 -20.25
C SER A 95 -0.93 18.82 -18.81
N ARG A 96 -2.08 18.17 -18.64
CA ARG A 96 -2.59 17.74 -17.33
C ARG A 96 -1.69 16.67 -16.71
N TRP A 97 -1.24 15.71 -17.53
CA TRP A 97 -0.35 14.64 -17.09
C TRP A 97 0.99 15.19 -16.60
N LEU A 98 1.62 16.08 -17.38
CA LEU A 98 2.86 16.78 -17.00
C LEU A 98 2.67 17.69 -15.79
N GLY A 99 1.54 18.39 -15.69
CA GLY A 99 1.18 19.17 -14.52
C GLY A 99 1.12 18.33 -13.24
N ALA A 100 0.51 17.14 -13.32
CA ALA A 100 0.48 16.18 -12.22
C ALA A 100 1.88 15.68 -11.83
N VAL A 101 2.76 15.45 -12.82
CA VAL A 101 4.17 15.10 -12.57
C VAL A 101 4.90 16.23 -11.87
N GLY A 102 4.83 17.46 -12.39
CA GLY A 102 5.51 18.62 -11.79
C GLY A 102 5.05 18.90 -10.36
N LEU A 103 3.74 18.83 -10.11
CA LEU A 103 3.17 18.95 -8.77
C LEU A 103 3.63 17.80 -7.86
N GLY A 104 3.58 16.56 -8.36
CA GLY A 104 3.98 15.38 -7.61
C GLY A 104 5.45 15.37 -7.23
N VAL A 105 6.34 15.80 -8.13
CA VAL A 105 7.78 15.95 -7.85
C VAL A 105 7.99 17.02 -6.78
N SER A 106 7.34 18.18 -6.92
CA SER A 106 7.47 19.28 -5.95
C SER A 106 7.03 18.86 -4.55
N LEU A 107 5.85 18.23 -4.44
CA LEU A 107 5.32 17.70 -3.18
C LEU A 107 6.17 16.54 -2.65
N GLY A 108 6.66 15.67 -3.52
CA GLY A 108 7.54 14.55 -3.17
C GLY A 108 8.86 15.02 -2.58
N LEU A 109 9.48 16.05 -3.15
CA LEU A 109 10.69 16.67 -2.61
C LEU A 109 10.43 17.33 -1.25
N ALA A 110 9.33 18.07 -1.12
CA ALA A 110 8.94 18.69 0.14
C ALA A 110 8.70 17.64 1.23
N ALA A 111 7.93 16.58 0.93
CA ALA A 111 7.69 15.47 1.85
C ALA A 111 8.98 14.73 2.20
N GLY A 112 9.83 14.44 1.20
CA GLY A 112 11.13 13.81 1.40
C GLY A 112 12.03 14.62 2.33
N ALA A 113 12.06 15.95 2.18
CA ALA A 113 12.81 16.84 3.07
C ALA A 113 12.27 16.79 4.51
N VAL A 114 10.95 16.86 4.70
CA VAL A 114 10.32 16.74 6.03
C VAL A 114 10.65 15.40 6.69
N LEU A 115 10.53 14.30 5.94
CA LEU A 115 10.88 12.97 6.44
C LEU A 115 12.37 12.86 6.78
N ALA A 116 13.26 13.43 5.95
CA ALA A 116 14.69 13.40 6.20
C ALA A 116 15.06 14.20 7.46
N LEU A 117 14.39 15.34 7.70
CA LEU A 117 14.54 16.13 8.92
C LEU A 117 14.02 15.36 10.15
N ALA A 118 12.84 14.74 10.05
CA ALA A 118 12.28 13.92 11.12
C ALA A 118 13.21 12.75 11.47
N TRP A 119 13.75 12.07 10.46
CA TRP A 119 14.72 10.99 10.62
C TRP A 119 16.02 11.46 11.27
N ARG A 120 16.58 12.58 10.80
CA ARG A 120 17.79 13.18 11.38
C ARG A 120 17.57 13.59 12.83
N SER A 121 16.39 14.11 13.15
CA SER A 121 15.99 14.44 14.53
C SER A 121 15.94 13.19 15.40
N ALA A 122 15.29 12.13 14.93
CA ALA A 122 15.19 10.86 15.66
C ALA A 122 16.57 10.24 15.93
N ARG A 123 17.51 10.29 14.98
CA ARG A 123 18.88 9.78 15.16
C ARG A 123 19.73 10.55 16.17
N ARG A 124 19.36 11.79 16.49
CA ARG A 124 20.07 12.63 17.47
C ARG A 124 19.56 12.45 18.90
N ALA A 125 18.44 11.75 19.09
CA ALA A 125 17.85 11.56 20.41
C ALA A 125 18.77 10.70 21.31
N PRO A 126 19.02 11.11 22.58
CA PRO A 126 19.79 10.33 23.53
C PRO A 126 19.17 8.94 23.74
N GLY A 127 19.97 7.87 23.63
CA GLY A 127 19.50 6.48 23.73
C GLY A 127 18.97 5.89 22.41
N GLY A 128 19.08 6.62 21.30
CA GLY A 128 18.68 6.13 19.97
C GLY A 128 19.52 4.94 19.53
N ALA A 129 18.96 3.73 19.64
CA ALA A 129 19.45 2.59 18.87
C ALA A 129 19.56 3.02 17.40
N ALA A 130 20.67 2.68 16.74
CA ALA A 130 20.93 3.08 15.36
C ALA A 130 19.76 2.60 14.47
N LEU A 131 18.89 3.53 14.08
CA LEU A 131 17.84 3.26 13.13
C LEU A 131 18.52 2.94 11.80
N SER A 132 18.47 1.67 11.41
CA SER A 132 19.10 1.16 10.19
C SER A 132 18.08 0.37 9.39
N PHE A 133 18.10 0.52 8.07
CA PHE A 133 17.28 -0.32 7.20
C PHE A 133 17.97 -1.67 7.00
N ALA A 134 17.18 -2.75 6.96
CA ALA A 134 17.71 -4.05 6.60
C ALA A 134 18.08 -4.05 5.10
N PRO A 135 19.22 -4.64 4.71
CA PRO A 135 19.59 -4.75 3.30
C PRO A 135 18.54 -5.58 2.56
N ARG A 136 18.01 -5.03 1.48
CA ARG A 136 17.08 -5.70 0.58
C ARG A 136 17.45 -5.39 -0.87
N PRO A 137 17.31 -6.35 -1.79
CA PRO A 137 17.51 -6.06 -3.20
C PRO A 137 16.45 -5.07 -3.69
N TRP A 138 16.84 -4.16 -4.58
CA TRP A 138 15.99 -3.05 -5.05
C TRP A 138 14.65 -3.53 -5.64
N TRP A 139 14.62 -4.70 -6.29
CA TRP A 139 13.41 -5.25 -6.88
C TRP A 139 12.38 -5.65 -5.81
N GLU A 140 12.80 -6.11 -4.64
CA GLU A 140 11.89 -6.42 -3.52
C GLU A 140 11.25 -5.15 -2.95
N VAL A 141 12.02 -4.05 -2.94
CA VAL A 141 11.51 -2.72 -2.57
C VAL A 141 10.46 -2.29 -3.58
N GLY A 142 10.77 -2.35 -4.88
CA GLY A 142 9.83 -2.01 -5.96
C GLY A 142 8.52 -2.79 -5.88
N VAL A 143 8.59 -4.11 -5.70
CA VAL A 143 7.40 -4.96 -5.54
C VAL A 143 6.64 -4.62 -4.26
N GLY A 144 7.33 -4.34 -3.16
CA GLY A 144 6.72 -3.92 -1.91
C GLY A 144 5.93 -2.62 -2.03
N VAL A 145 6.52 -1.62 -2.67
CA VAL A 145 5.87 -0.33 -2.97
C VAL A 145 4.67 -0.54 -3.88
N LEU A 146 4.83 -1.31 -4.97
CA LEU A 146 3.74 -1.60 -5.90
C LEU A 146 2.55 -2.24 -5.19
N TYR A 147 2.78 -3.25 -4.35
CA TYR A 147 1.71 -3.89 -3.58
C TYR A 147 1.02 -2.92 -2.63
N ALA A 148 1.76 -2.06 -1.92
CA ALA A 148 1.16 -1.06 -1.06
C ALA A 148 0.29 -0.07 -1.84
N GLN A 149 0.75 0.38 -3.01
CA GLN A 149 0.02 1.31 -3.89
C GLN A 149 -1.26 0.67 -4.44
N VAL A 150 -1.16 -0.54 -4.97
CA VAL A 150 -2.31 -1.26 -5.55
C VAL A 150 -3.37 -1.53 -4.47
N HIS A 151 -2.94 -1.98 -3.29
CA HIS A 151 -3.85 -2.32 -2.20
C HIS A 151 -4.58 -1.10 -1.65
N TRP A 152 -3.84 -0.02 -1.42
CA TRP A 152 -4.43 1.24 -0.98
C TRP A 152 -5.33 1.86 -2.07
N ALA A 153 -4.93 1.81 -3.34
CA ALA A 153 -5.75 2.29 -4.46
C ALA A 153 -7.07 1.52 -4.56
N PHE A 154 -7.05 0.21 -4.33
CA PHE A 154 -8.24 -0.62 -4.25
C PHE A 154 -9.18 -0.17 -3.12
N TYR A 155 -8.67 -0.05 -1.89
CA TYR A 155 -9.50 0.41 -0.77
C TYR A 155 -10.03 1.82 -0.95
N ARG A 156 -9.21 2.72 -1.46
CA ARG A 156 -9.62 4.09 -1.78
C ARG A 156 -10.73 4.09 -2.82
N GLY A 157 -10.55 3.40 -3.94
CA GLY A 157 -11.54 3.36 -5.03
C GLY A 157 -12.86 2.77 -4.54
N ALA A 158 -12.79 1.63 -3.84
CA ALA A 158 -13.94 0.96 -3.26
C ALA A 158 -14.73 1.87 -2.32
N LEU A 159 -14.06 2.58 -1.41
CA LEU A 159 -14.71 3.47 -0.45
C LEU A 159 -15.18 4.79 -1.08
N ALA A 160 -14.45 5.32 -2.07
CA ALA A 160 -14.89 6.48 -2.84
C ALA A 160 -16.23 6.23 -3.52
N LEU A 161 -16.37 5.03 -4.12
CA LEU A 161 -17.62 4.59 -4.75
C LEU A 161 -18.72 4.34 -3.71
N ALA A 162 -18.40 3.61 -2.62
CA ALA A 162 -19.36 3.29 -1.57
C ALA A 162 -19.99 4.53 -0.92
N TRP A 163 -19.19 5.59 -0.73
CA TRP A 163 -19.63 6.81 -0.08
C TRP A 163 -20.01 7.93 -1.06
N GLY A 164 -19.87 7.71 -2.37
CA GLY A 164 -20.09 8.73 -3.40
C GLY A 164 -19.19 9.97 -3.22
N ASN A 165 -18.07 9.84 -2.49
CA ASN A 165 -17.20 10.96 -2.14
C ASN A 165 -15.73 10.59 -2.35
N PRO A 166 -15.08 11.11 -3.40
CA PRO A 166 -13.70 10.75 -3.73
C PRO A 166 -12.67 11.31 -2.75
N TYR A 167 -13.01 12.32 -1.95
CA TYR A 167 -12.14 12.86 -0.89
C TYR A 167 -12.18 11.97 0.35
N ALA A 168 -13.39 11.59 0.77
CA ALA A 168 -13.59 10.64 1.86
C ALA A 168 -12.94 9.30 1.52
N GLY A 169 -13.05 8.83 0.27
CA GLY A 169 -12.38 7.60 -0.17
C GLY A 169 -10.85 7.63 -0.04
N VAL A 170 -10.18 8.75 -0.32
CA VAL A 170 -8.71 8.90 -0.19
C VAL A 170 -8.24 8.59 1.23
N PHE A 171 -8.84 9.23 2.22
CA PHE A 171 -8.47 9.04 3.62
C PHE A 171 -9.11 7.79 4.23
N GLY A 172 -10.33 7.46 3.83
CA GLY A 172 -11.01 6.23 4.21
C GLY A 172 -10.22 5.00 3.80
N GLY A 173 -9.59 5.00 2.62
CA GLY A 173 -8.73 3.91 2.15
C GLY A 173 -7.49 3.68 3.01
N LEU A 174 -7.06 4.65 3.83
CA LEU A 174 -5.98 4.46 4.79
C LEU A 174 -6.41 3.57 5.96
N VAL A 175 -7.67 3.68 6.40
CA VAL A 175 -8.20 2.96 7.56
C VAL A 175 -8.02 1.44 7.42
N PRO A 176 -8.48 0.77 6.35
CA PRO A 176 -8.30 -0.68 6.23
C PRO A 176 -6.82 -1.08 6.14
N VAL A 177 -5.96 -0.31 5.47
CA VAL A 177 -4.50 -0.57 5.45
C VAL A 177 -3.90 -0.50 6.85
N LEU A 178 -4.28 0.50 7.64
CA LEU A 178 -3.82 0.66 9.01
C LEU A 178 -4.36 -0.45 9.93
N VAL A 179 -5.61 -0.89 9.72
CA VAL A 179 -6.19 -2.04 10.45
C VAL A 179 -5.45 -3.32 10.13
N GLU A 180 -5.16 -3.59 8.86
CA GLU A 180 -4.34 -4.73 8.44
C GLU A 180 -2.98 -4.74 9.14
N TRP A 181 -2.29 -3.60 9.13
CA TRP A 181 -1.00 -3.46 9.80
C TRP A 181 -1.12 -3.59 11.33
N ALA A 182 -2.16 -3.02 11.94
CA ALA A 182 -2.37 -3.15 13.38
C ALA A 182 -2.63 -4.60 13.81
N LEU A 183 -3.30 -5.38 12.96
CA LEU A 183 -3.62 -6.78 13.22
C LEU A 183 -2.47 -7.74 12.88
N ASP A 184 -1.57 -7.38 11.95
CA ASP A 184 -0.39 -8.17 11.61
C ASP A 184 0.58 -8.30 12.81
N PRO A 185 0.82 -9.52 13.34
CA PRO A 185 1.80 -9.73 14.41
C PRO A 185 3.22 -9.31 14.03
N ARG A 186 3.62 -9.45 12.76
CA ARG A 186 4.95 -9.04 12.27
C ARG A 186 5.10 -7.54 12.35
N TRP A 187 4.07 -6.81 11.98
CA TRP A 187 4.05 -5.36 12.08
C TRP A 187 4.20 -4.93 13.55
N ARG A 188 3.35 -5.45 14.44
CA ARG A 188 3.42 -5.15 15.88
C ARG A 188 4.76 -5.53 16.52
N TRP A 189 5.35 -6.66 16.13
CA TRP A 189 6.64 -7.10 16.63
C TRP A 189 7.79 -6.23 16.10
N GLY A 190 7.73 -5.80 14.85
CA GLY A 190 8.77 -4.96 14.26
C GLY A 190 8.90 -3.58 14.90
N TRP A 191 7.80 -3.00 15.41
CA TRP A 191 7.86 -1.74 16.17
C TRP A 191 8.68 -1.87 17.46
N ARG A 192 8.84 -3.09 17.99
CA ARG A 192 9.65 -3.38 19.18
C ARG A 192 11.13 -3.59 18.85
N GLN A 193 11.50 -3.58 17.57
CA GLN A 193 12.88 -3.78 17.13
C GLN A 193 13.36 -2.54 16.38
N ALA A 194 14.38 -1.86 16.89
CA ALA A 194 14.85 -0.58 16.35
C ALA A 194 15.10 -0.60 14.82
N GLY A 195 15.75 -1.65 14.31
CA GLY A 195 16.03 -1.79 12.87
C GLY A 195 14.77 -2.00 12.00
N ILE A 196 13.72 -2.62 12.53
CA ILE A 196 12.48 -2.86 11.77
C ILE A 196 11.50 -1.69 11.94
N ALA A 197 11.49 -1.05 13.12
CA ALA A 197 10.67 0.11 13.42
C ALA A 197 10.96 1.27 12.44
N ALA A 198 12.22 1.45 12.04
CA ALA A 198 12.61 2.37 10.97
C ALA A 198 11.86 2.13 9.65
N GLU A 199 11.82 0.87 9.19
CA GLU A 199 11.11 0.51 7.95
C GLU A 199 9.61 0.74 8.07
N GLN A 200 9.03 0.40 9.22
CA GLN A 200 7.60 0.54 9.46
C GLN A 200 7.17 1.99 9.57
N TRP A 201 7.97 2.82 10.24
CA TRP A 201 7.79 4.26 10.29
C TRP A 201 7.81 4.87 8.90
N LEU A 202 8.82 4.56 8.09
CA LEU A 202 8.93 5.10 6.73
C LEU A 202 7.74 4.67 5.87
N ARG A 203 7.33 3.40 5.94
CA ARG A 203 6.16 2.89 5.20
C ARG A 203 4.86 3.57 5.61
N ALA A 204 4.65 3.78 6.91
CA ALA A 204 3.47 4.47 7.41
C ALA A 204 3.44 5.93 6.98
N ALA A 205 4.58 6.62 7.05
CA ALA A 205 4.71 7.98 6.58
C ALA A 205 4.48 8.08 5.06
N LEU A 206 5.06 7.17 4.27
CA LEU A 206 4.89 7.15 2.82
C LEU A 206 3.47 6.80 2.38
N LEU A 207 2.73 6.00 3.15
CA LEU A 207 1.31 5.76 2.91
C LEU A 207 0.51 7.06 3.04
N LEU A 208 0.75 7.86 4.10
CA LEU A 208 0.10 9.15 4.27
C LEU A 208 0.50 10.15 3.17
N VAL A 209 1.80 10.24 2.86
CA VAL A 209 2.31 11.08 1.76
C VAL A 209 1.68 10.68 0.43
N THR A 210 1.54 9.38 0.17
CA THR A 210 0.87 8.84 -1.02
C THR A 210 -0.58 9.33 -1.11
N ALA A 211 -1.33 9.28 -0.01
CA ALA A 211 -2.72 9.75 0.02
C ALA A 211 -2.83 11.25 -0.27
N LEU A 212 -1.95 12.07 0.32
CA LEU A 212 -1.90 13.51 0.05
C LEU A 212 -1.48 13.82 -1.40
N LEU A 213 -0.47 13.12 -1.92
CA LEU A 213 -0.04 13.24 -3.31
C LEU A 213 -1.17 12.88 -4.28
N PHE A 214 -1.89 11.80 -4.01
CA PHE A 214 -3.00 11.39 -4.87
C PHE A 214 -4.18 12.34 -4.78
N LEU A 215 -4.47 12.89 -3.59
CA LEU A 215 -5.53 13.87 -3.41
C LEU A 215 -5.33 15.07 -4.36
N LEU A 216 -4.08 15.50 -4.51
CA LEU A 216 -3.70 16.69 -5.27
C LEU A 216 -3.42 16.40 -6.75
N THR A 217 -2.84 15.24 -7.06
CA THR A 217 -2.46 14.89 -8.44
C THR A 217 -3.50 14.04 -9.14
N ARG A 218 -4.31 13.26 -8.41
CA ARG A 218 -5.22 12.22 -8.94
C ARG A 218 -4.54 11.23 -9.89
N ASN A 219 -3.23 11.03 -9.77
CA ASN A 219 -2.44 10.20 -10.67
C ASN A 219 -1.66 9.14 -9.88
N GLY A 220 -2.08 7.88 -10.00
CA GLY A 220 -1.47 6.76 -9.29
C GLY A 220 -0.03 6.46 -9.72
N TRP A 221 0.32 6.73 -10.98
CA TRP A 221 1.68 6.54 -11.48
C TRP A 221 2.67 7.50 -10.83
N VAL A 222 2.26 8.76 -10.65
CA VAL A 222 3.06 9.77 -9.95
C VAL A 222 3.26 9.37 -8.49
N CYS A 223 2.19 8.92 -7.82
CA CYS A 223 2.27 8.39 -6.45
C CYS A 223 3.26 7.22 -6.33
N LEU A 224 3.17 6.24 -7.23
CA LEU A 224 4.06 5.08 -7.28
C LEU A 224 5.52 5.50 -7.45
N ALA A 225 5.81 6.36 -8.43
CA ALA A 225 7.15 6.84 -8.72
C ALA A 225 7.76 7.61 -7.54
N VAL A 226 7.00 8.56 -6.96
CA VAL A 226 7.48 9.36 -5.82
C VAL A 226 7.71 8.49 -4.59
N HIS A 227 6.80 7.56 -4.28
CA HIS A 227 6.97 6.62 -3.17
C HIS A 227 8.24 5.78 -3.34
N LEU A 228 8.45 5.22 -4.54
CA LEU A 228 9.64 4.42 -4.84
C LEU A 228 10.94 5.23 -4.72
N LEU A 229 10.96 6.46 -5.23
CA LEU A 229 12.11 7.34 -5.14
C LEU A 229 12.47 7.67 -3.69
N ILE A 230 11.49 8.05 -2.87
CA ILE A 230 11.74 8.38 -1.46
C ILE A 230 12.20 7.14 -0.68
N GLU A 231 11.54 5.99 -0.83
CA GLU A 231 11.97 4.77 -0.13
C GLU A 231 13.40 4.36 -0.54
N SER A 232 13.73 4.45 -1.83
CA SER A 232 15.07 4.14 -2.33
C SER A 232 16.12 5.11 -1.79
N ALA A 233 15.83 6.41 -1.76
CA ALA A 233 16.75 7.43 -1.24
C ALA A 233 17.09 7.20 0.24
N PHE A 234 16.10 6.86 1.07
CA PHE A 234 16.32 6.55 2.48
C PHE A 234 17.23 5.33 2.68
N ARG A 235 17.03 4.28 1.88
CA ARG A 235 17.86 3.07 1.93
C ARG A 235 19.30 3.35 1.50
N LEU A 236 19.50 4.08 0.40
CA LEU A 236 20.83 4.48 -0.09
C LEU A 236 21.60 5.29 0.95
N VAL A 237 20.96 6.25 1.61
CA VAL A 237 21.58 7.04 2.68
C VAL A 237 21.95 6.16 3.88
N SER A 238 21.13 5.17 4.22
CA SER A 238 21.43 4.22 5.30
C SER A 238 22.63 3.33 4.98
N ASP A 239 22.77 2.84 3.75
CA ASP A 239 23.86 1.94 3.34
C ASP A 239 25.22 2.66 3.30
N SER A 240 25.23 3.98 3.04
CA SER A 240 26.47 4.77 3.04
C SER A 240 27.11 4.95 4.42
N HIS A 241 26.36 4.77 5.51
CA HIS A 241 26.84 4.96 6.88
C HIS A 241 27.27 3.65 7.56
N SER A 242 27.08 2.50 6.91
CA SER A 242 27.45 1.18 7.44
C SER A 242 28.76 0.63 6.87
N ARG A 243 29.43 1.38 5.99
CA ARG A 243 30.78 1.10 5.48
C ARG A 243 31.79 2.01 6.19
#